data_AF-A0A0A0DV38-F1
#
_entry.id   AF-A0A0A0DV38-F1
#
_cell.length_a   1.000
_cell.length_b   1.000
_cell.length_c   1.000
_cell.angle_alpha   90.00
_cell.angle_beta   90.00
_cell.angle_gamma   90.00
#
_symmetry.space_group_name_H-M   'P 1'
#
loop_
_entity.id
_entity.type
_entity.pdbx_description
1 polymer ?
#
loop_
_entity_poly.entity_id
_entity_poly.type
_entity_poly.pdbx_seq_one_letter_code
_entity_poly.pdbx_strand_id
1 'polypeptide(L)'
;MLKKIFAFRGVVIAALVMSMAGCALKAPPYEASIANVSTLKRAGQSPVRLGEFNVAANAQGATSIGIRGGSMSSPTGATYAAYLAEALKTELDMAKRLNPASSLEVMGTLLGTDIDAGMSTGKGYIEARFVVKKDGSVKFDKTKRGEATWESSFVGAIAVPAAQKSYPQVVQNLLADLYADQDFQNALK
;
A
#
# COMPACT_ATOMS: atom_id res chain seq x y z
N MET A 1 29.35 -2.09 70.03
CA MET A 1 28.83 -3.41 69.63
C MET A 1 27.80 -3.22 68.53
N LEU A 2 28.09 -3.74 67.33
CA LEU A 2 27.23 -3.79 66.15
C LEU A 2 25.98 -4.65 66.42
N LYS A 3 24.81 -4.22 65.92
CA LYS A 3 23.94 -5.05 65.06
C LYS A 3 22.69 -4.29 64.55
N LYS A 4 22.70 -4.09 63.22
CA LYS A 4 21.61 -4.31 62.26
C LYS A 4 20.29 -3.55 62.45
N ILE A 5 20.15 -2.41 61.76
CA ILE A 5 18.88 -2.02 61.09
C ILE A 5 19.26 -1.32 59.76
N PHE A 6 19.56 -2.10 58.74
CA PHE A 6 19.62 -1.64 57.36
C PHE A 6 19.07 -2.76 56.49
N ALA A 7 18.04 -2.43 55.70
CA ALA A 7 17.56 -3.09 54.48
C ALA A 7 16.04 -3.23 54.46
N PHE A 8 15.31 -2.13 54.24
CA PHE A 8 13.95 -2.20 53.69
C PHE A 8 13.52 -0.90 53.01
N ARG A 9 14.33 -0.35 52.09
CA ARG A 9 13.95 0.86 51.31
C ARG A 9 14.50 0.86 49.89
N GLY A 10 14.36 -0.24 49.16
CA GLY A 10 14.97 -0.35 47.83
C GLY A 10 14.36 -1.39 46.91
N VAL A 11 13.02 -1.49 46.83
CA VAL A 11 12.36 -2.34 45.82
C VAL A 11 11.06 -1.67 45.35
N VAL A 12 11.11 -0.50 44.71
CA VAL A 12 9.95 0.05 43.97
C VAL A 12 10.36 0.90 42.76
N ILE A 13 11.37 0.50 41.97
CA ILE A 13 11.64 1.15 40.65
C ILE A 13 12.21 0.11 39.69
N ALA A 14 11.43 -0.90 39.26
CA ALA A 14 11.90 -1.84 38.23
C ALA A 14 10.78 -2.54 37.44
N ALA A 15 9.57 -1.97 37.36
CA ALA A 15 8.43 -2.66 36.75
C ALA A 15 7.56 -1.79 35.81
N LEU A 16 8.15 -0.83 35.09
CA LEU A 16 7.39 0.05 34.18
C LEU A 16 8.06 0.30 32.82
N VAL A 17 8.68 -0.71 32.19
CA VAL A 17 9.32 -0.53 30.87
C VAL A 17 8.89 -1.59 29.84
N MET A 18 7.75 -2.28 30.04
CA MET A 18 7.41 -3.46 29.20
C MET A 18 6.03 -3.41 28.54
N SER A 19 5.57 -2.26 28.07
CA SER A 19 4.29 -2.18 27.35
C SER A 19 4.22 -1.09 26.27
N MET A 20 5.14 -1.13 25.32
CA MET A 20 4.94 -0.51 24.00
C MET A 20 4.90 -1.57 22.89
N ALA A 21 4.11 -2.63 23.08
CA ALA A 21 3.70 -3.47 21.97
C ALA A 21 2.53 -2.77 21.26
N GLY A 22 2.85 -1.85 20.34
CA GLY A 22 1.86 -1.33 19.41
C GLY A 22 1.34 -2.50 18.55
N CYS A 23 0.03 -2.69 18.50
CA CYS A 23 -0.56 -3.72 17.64
C CYS A 23 -0.35 -3.29 16.17
N ALA A 24 0.59 -3.94 15.48
CA ALA A 24 0.81 -3.71 14.07
C ALA A 24 -0.22 -4.50 13.27
N LEU A 25 -1.19 -3.80 12.71
CA LEU A 25 -2.17 -4.35 11.78
C LEU A 25 -1.51 -4.65 10.43
N LYS A 26 -2.13 -5.52 9.65
CA LYS A 26 -1.79 -5.71 8.23
C LYS A 26 -2.91 -5.17 7.36
N ALA A 27 -2.58 -4.52 6.26
CA ALA A 27 -3.60 -4.24 5.26
C ALA A 27 -4.21 -5.56 4.76
N PRO A 28 -5.48 -5.57 4.31
CA PRO A 28 -6.05 -6.75 3.69
C PRO A 28 -5.24 -7.19 2.47
N PRO A 29 -5.16 -8.49 2.17
CA PRO A 29 -4.69 -8.96 0.86
C PRO A 29 -5.43 -8.20 -0.24
N TYR A 30 -4.73 -7.92 -1.34
CA TYR A 30 -5.33 -7.19 -2.43
C TYR A 30 -6.37 -8.04 -3.15
N GLU A 31 -7.54 -7.45 -3.42
CA GLU A 31 -8.58 -8.03 -4.25
C GLU A 31 -8.72 -7.20 -5.53
N ALA A 32 -8.72 -7.87 -6.69
CA ALA A 32 -8.79 -7.21 -7.98
C ALA A 32 -10.12 -6.48 -8.19
N SER A 33 -10.05 -5.28 -8.78
CA SER A 33 -11.23 -4.58 -9.27
C SER A 33 -11.68 -5.16 -10.61
N ILE A 34 -12.91 -5.67 -10.66
CA ILE A 34 -13.52 -6.17 -11.91
C ILE A 34 -13.58 -5.07 -12.98
N ALA A 35 -13.81 -3.82 -12.57
CA ALA A 35 -13.86 -2.67 -13.48
C ALA A 35 -12.47 -2.39 -14.10
N ASN A 36 -11.42 -2.46 -13.30
CA ASN A 36 -10.05 -2.29 -13.77
C ASN A 36 -9.65 -3.42 -14.72
N VAL A 37 -9.92 -4.68 -14.34
CA VAL A 37 -9.66 -5.86 -15.17
C VAL A 37 -10.40 -5.78 -16.51
N SER A 38 -11.66 -5.34 -16.51
CA SER A 38 -12.43 -5.10 -17.74
C SER A 38 -11.79 -4.02 -18.62
N THR A 39 -11.30 -2.93 -18.02
CA THR A 39 -10.59 -1.87 -18.75
C THR A 39 -9.28 -2.37 -19.35
N LEU A 40 -8.49 -3.14 -18.61
CA LEU A 40 -7.26 -3.78 -19.12
C LEU A 40 -7.53 -4.70 -20.31
N LYS A 41 -8.59 -5.52 -20.24
CA LYS A 41 -9.00 -6.42 -21.33
C LYS A 41 -9.40 -5.67 -22.59
N ARG A 42 -10.10 -4.53 -22.44
CA ARG A 42 -10.49 -3.67 -23.58
C ARG A 42 -9.32 -2.91 -24.19
N ALA A 43 -8.30 -2.58 -23.40
CA ALA A 43 -7.12 -1.85 -23.87
C ALA A 43 -6.23 -2.68 -24.83
N GLY A 44 -6.36 -4.02 -24.82
CA GLY A 44 -5.65 -4.92 -25.73
C GLY A 44 -5.21 -6.22 -25.06
N GLN A 45 -4.54 -7.08 -25.83
CA GLN A 45 -4.09 -8.40 -25.38
C GLN A 45 -2.57 -8.53 -25.31
N SER A 46 -1.81 -7.46 -25.56
CA SER A 46 -0.35 -7.53 -25.57
C SER A 46 0.15 -8.03 -24.21
N PRO A 47 0.99 -9.09 -24.18
CA PRO A 47 1.50 -9.64 -22.95
C PRO A 47 2.39 -8.62 -22.23
N VAL A 48 2.41 -8.64 -20.91
CA VAL A 48 3.08 -7.67 -20.05
C VAL A 48 3.83 -8.42 -18.96
N ARG A 49 5.09 -8.09 -18.71
CA ARG A 49 5.80 -8.52 -17.50
C ARG A 49 5.79 -7.40 -16.46
N LEU A 50 5.88 -7.78 -15.19
CA LEU A 50 6.20 -6.84 -14.13
C LEU A 50 7.71 -6.72 -13.99
N GLY A 51 8.17 -5.47 -13.95
CA GLY A 51 9.52 -5.13 -13.52
C GLY A 51 9.55 -4.81 -12.02
N GLU A 52 10.58 -4.08 -11.62
CA GLU A 52 10.78 -3.72 -10.22
C GLU A 52 9.81 -2.63 -9.74
N PHE A 53 9.43 -2.75 -8.46
CA PHE A 53 8.66 -1.76 -7.72
C PHE A 53 9.47 -1.25 -6.54
N ASN A 54 9.87 0.01 -6.63
CA ASN A 54 10.76 0.66 -5.67
C ASN A 54 10.01 1.66 -4.79
N VAL A 55 10.69 2.11 -3.74
CA VAL A 55 10.22 3.16 -2.83
C VAL A 55 11.08 4.40 -3.06
N ALA A 56 10.46 5.56 -3.29
CA ALA A 56 11.19 6.82 -3.33
C ALA A 56 11.77 7.17 -1.95
N ALA A 57 12.94 7.82 -1.91
CA ALA A 57 13.71 8.05 -0.67
C ALA A 57 12.91 8.67 0.49
N ASN A 58 11.88 9.48 0.20
CA ASN A 58 11.05 10.17 1.18
C ASN A 58 9.57 9.79 1.10
N ALA A 59 9.26 8.59 0.59
CA ALA A 59 7.87 8.17 0.42
C ALA A 59 7.19 7.95 1.78
N GLN A 60 6.16 8.77 2.05
CA GLN A 60 5.32 8.62 3.24
C GLN A 60 4.64 7.25 3.23
N GLY A 61 4.54 6.63 4.41
CA GLY A 61 3.84 5.36 4.58
C GLY A 61 4.49 4.17 3.89
N ALA A 62 5.73 4.27 3.41
CA ALA A 62 6.34 3.24 2.56
C ALA A 62 6.40 1.85 3.19
N THR A 63 6.71 1.75 4.48
CA THR A 63 6.80 0.48 5.24
C THR A 63 5.66 0.31 6.25
N SER A 64 5.11 1.41 6.74
CA SER A 64 4.12 1.45 7.81
C SER A 64 3.27 2.71 7.71
N ILE A 65 1.96 2.56 7.82
CA ILE A 65 0.97 3.64 7.86
C ILE A 65 0.46 3.78 9.29
N GLY A 66 0.41 4.99 9.84
CA GLY A 66 -0.12 5.24 11.19
C GLY A 66 -1.64 5.28 11.19
N ILE A 67 -2.30 4.59 12.14
CA ILE A 67 -3.77 4.61 12.28
C ILE A 67 -4.14 4.71 13.75
N ARG A 68 -4.60 5.89 14.18
CA ARG A 68 -5.09 6.16 15.55
C ARG A 68 -4.19 5.59 16.66
N GLY A 69 -2.90 5.92 16.60
CA GLY A 69 -1.90 5.46 17.57
C GLY A 69 -1.40 4.02 17.36
N GLY A 70 -2.05 3.26 16.48
CA GLY A 70 -1.53 2.01 15.95
C GLY A 70 -0.81 2.21 14.61
N SER A 71 -0.39 1.10 14.01
CA SER A 71 0.21 1.07 12.68
C SER A 71 -0.38 -0.05 11.83
N MET A 72 -0.27 0.12 10.52
CA MET A 72 -0.62 -0.87 9.52
C MET A 72 0.58 -1.09 8.60
N SER A 73 0.87 -2.34 8.30
CA SER A 73 1.94 -2.76 7.39
C SER A 73 1.36 -3.49 6.18
N SER A 74 2.17 -3.62 5.13
CA SER A 74 1.79 -4.44 3.99
C SER A 74 1.61 -5.92 4.40
N PRO A 75 0.57 -6.62 3.91
CA PRO A 75 0.49 -8.08 4.04
C PRO A 75 1.49 -8.82 3.15
N THR A 76 2.03 -8.15 2.12
CA THR A 76 2.91 -8.72 1.10
C THR A 76 4.22 -7.93 1.02
N GLY A 77 5.33 -8.59 1.27
CA GLY A 77 6.65 -7.94 1.29
C GLY A 77 6.81 -6.92 2.43
N ALA A 78 7.93 -6.20 2.42
CA ALA A 78 8.29 -5.25 3.47
C ALA A 78 7.75 -3.82 3.27
N THR A 79 7.22 -3.51 2.07
CA THR A 79 6.80 -2.16 1.68
C THR A 79 5.46 -2.16 0.98
N TYR A 80 4.78 -1.02 0.96
CA TYR A 80 3.58 -0.83 0.16
C TYR A 80 3.87 -0.72 -1.35
N ALA A 81 5.14 -0.57 -1.75
CA ALA A 81 5.53 -0.77 -3.15
C ALA A 81 5.38 -2.26 -3.55
N ALA A 82 5.74 -3.19 -2.66
CA ALA A 82 5.50 -4.62 -2.88
C ALA A 82 4.00 -4.96 -2.91
N TYR A 83 3.19 -4.29 -2.07
CA TYR A 83 1.73 -4.39 -2.14
C TYR A 83 1.18 -3.92 -3.50
N LEU A 84 1.64 -2.76 -3.99
CA LEU A 84 1.24 -2.23 -5.30
C LEU A 84 1.66 -3.16 -6.45
N ALA A 85 2.85 -3.76 -6.37
CA ALA A 85 3.31 -4.75 -7.35
C ALA A 85 2.39 -5.97 -7.39
N GLU A 86 2.01 -6.52 -6.22
CA GLU A 86 1.09 -7.66 -6.13
C GLU A 86 -0.32 -7.30 -6.62
N ALA A 87 -0.78 -6.07 -6.38
CA ALA A 87 -2.03 -5.57 -6.90
C ALA A 87 -2.03 -5.54 -8.43
N LEU A 88 -1.01 -4.93 -9.04
CA LEU A 88 -0.85 -4.86 -10.49
C LEU A 88 -0.71 -6.27 -11.11
N LYS A 89 0.02 -7.17 -10.45
CA LYS A 89 0.16 -8.57 -10.85
C LYS A 89 -1.18 -9.28 -10.91
N THR A 90 -1.98 -9.14 -9.86
CA THR A 90 -3.28 -9.80 -9.72
C THR A 90 -4.24 -9.33 -10.81
N GLU A 91 -4.32 -8.02 -11.08
CA GLU A 91 -5.19 -7.50 -12.14
C GLU A 91 -4.69 -7.87 -13.54
N LEU A 92 -3.38 -7.85 -13.80
CA LEU A 92 -2.81 -8.29 -15.08
C LEU A 92 -3.02 -9.78 -15.34
N ASP A 93 -2.87 -10.64 -14.33
CA ASP A 93 -3.11 -12.08 -14.46
C ASP A 93 -4.61 -12.37 -14.70
N MET A 94 -5.50 -11.70 -13.95
CA MET A 94 -6.95 -11.82 -14.14
C MET A 94 -7.41 -11.27 -15.50
N ALA A 95 -6.70 -10.28 -16.04
CA ALA A 95 -6.87 -9.77 -17.39
C ALA A 95 -6.27 -10.67 -18.49
N LYS A 96 -5.57 -11.76 -18.12
CA LYS A 96 -4.82 -12.65 -19.03
C LYS A 96 -3.74 -11.92 -19.84
N ARG A 97 -3.09 -10.95 -19.20
CA ARG A 97 -2.02 -10.14 -19.78
C ARG A 97 -0.65 -10.43 -19.19
N LEU A 98 -0.56 -11.00 -17.99
CA LEU A 98 0.72 -11.29 -17.35
C LEU A 98 1.50 -12.38 -18.10
N ASN A 99 2.72 -12.06 -18.53
CA ASN A 99 3.66 -13.02 -19.10
C ASN A 99 5.10 -12.60 -18.74
N PRO A 100 5.83 -13.36 -17.91
CA PRO A 100 7.21 -13.05 -17.52
C PRO A 100 8.19 -12.91 -18.69
N ALA A 101 7.93 -13.55 -19.83
CA ALA A 101 8.77 -13.49 -21.02
C ALA A 101 8.44 -12.31 -21.96
N SER A 102 7.44 -11.47 -21.62
CA SER A 102 7.08 -10.32 -22.47
C SER A 102 8.23 -9.31 -22.54
N SER A 103 8.44 -8.71 -23.71
CA SER A 103 9.34 -7.56 -23.86
C SER A 103 8.72 -6.22 -23.46
N LEU A 104 7.42 -6.22 -23.17
CA LEU A 104 6.71 -5.09 -22.57
C LEU A 104 6.73 -5.22 -21.05
N GLU A 105 7.25 -4.21 -20.37
CA GLU A 105 7.51 -4.22 -18.93
C GLU A 105 6.87 -3.00 -18.26
N VAL A 106 6.16 -3.24 -17.15
CA VAL A 106 5.62 -2.19 -16.29
C VAL A 106 6.37 -2.19 -14.95
N MET A 107 6.93 -1.04 -14.59
CA MET A 107 7.63 -0.80 -13.32
C MET A 107 6.93 0.30 -12.54
N GLY A 108 7.21 0.38 -11.24
CA GLY A 108 6.66 1.41 -10.38
C GLY A 108 7.67 1.97 -9.38
N THR A 109 7.45 3.20 -8.95
CA THR A 109 8.09 3.78 -7.78
C THR A 109 7.01 4.40 -6.91
N LEU A 110 6.82 3.85 -5.71
CA LEU A 110 5.92 4.42 -4.72
C LEU A 110 6.46 5.78 -4.27
N LEU A 111 5.62 6.81 -4.40
CA LEU A 111 5.95 8.18 -4.00
C LEU A 111 5.36 8.53 -2.63
N GLY A 112 4.27 7.88 -2.25
CA GLY A 112 3.69 7.99 -0.92
C GLY A 112 2.36 7.26 -0.81
N THR A 113 1.98 6.91 0.42
CA THR A 113 0.68 6.34 0.75
C THR A 113 0.33 6.69 2.18
N ASP A 114 -0.96 6.90 2.45
CA ASP A 114 -1.45 7.08 3.82
C ASP A 114 -2.95 6.80 3.91
N ILE A 115 -3.41 6.51 5.13
CA ILE A 115 -4.82 6.50 5.49
C ILE A 115 -5.05 7.20 6.82
N ASP A 116 -6.03 8.09 6.82
CA ASP A 116 -6.55 8.73 8.02
C ASP A 116 -7.93 8.14 8.30
N ALA A 117 -8.07 7.49 9.45
CA ALA A 117 -9.35 6.95 9.87
C ALA A 117 -10.41 8.04 10.02
N GLY A 118 -10.04 9.28 10.36
CA GLY A 118 -10.96 10.40 10.58
C GLY A 118 -11.99 10.15 11.69
N MET A 119 -12.75 11.16 12.12
CA MET A 119 -13.79 10.99 13.16
C MET A 119 -15.20 10.75 12.62
N SER A 120 -15.48 11.20 11.40
CA SER A 120 -16.75 10.99 10.71
C SER A 120 -16.52 10.45 9.30
N THR A 121 -15.52 11.00 8.61
CA THR A 121 -15.11 10.58 7.27
C THR A 121 -13.64 10.21 7.31
N GLY A 122 -13.33 8.98 6.91
CA GLY A 122 -11.96 8.55 6.65
C GLY A 122 -11.53 8.90 5.24
N LYS A 123 -10.23 9.03 5.03
CA LYS A 123 -9.63 9.37 3.74
C LYS A 123 -8.31 8.63 3.56
N GLY A 124 -7.98 8.33 2.32
CA GLY A 124 -6.73 7.67 1.98
C GLY A 124 -6.21 8.10 0.64
N TYR A 125 -4.90 8.03 0.47
CA TYR A 125 -4.27 8.25 -0.82
C TYR A 125 -3.13 7.26 -1.05
N ILE A 126 -2.81 7.02 -2.31
CA ILE A 126 -1.57 6.39 -2.76
C ILE A 126 -1.12 7.08 -4.03
N GLU A 127 0.18 7.30 -4.16
CA GLU A 127 0.79 7.95 -5.30
C GLU A 127 2.00 7.16 -5.78
N ALA A 128 2.10 6.94 -7.08
CA ALA A 128 3.20 6.20 -7.68
C ALA A 128 3.56 6.74 -9.06
N ARG A 129 4.85 6.71 -9.38
CA ARG A 129 5.35 6.87 -10.75
C ARG A 129 5.37 5.52 -11.43
N PHE A 130 4.75 5.43 -12.61
CA PHE A 130 4.75 4.23 -13.43
C PHE A 130 5.57 4.45 -14.70
N VAL A 131 6.34 3.44 -15.06
CA VAL A 131 7.14 3.43 -16.29
C VAL A 131 6.80 2.19 -17.09
N VAL A 132 6.47 2.36 -18.36
CA VAL A 132 6.32 1.27 -19.32
C VAL A 132 7.52 1.28 -20.26
N LYS A 133 8.19 0.14 -20.40
CA LYS A 133 9.24 -0.07 -21.40
C LYS A 133 8.81 -1.13 -22.41
N LYS A 134 9.17 -0.92 -23.67
CA LYS A 134 9.08 -1.92 -24.75
C LYS A 134 10.47 -2.07 -25.35
N ASP A 135 11.04 -3.26 -25.27
CA ASP A 135 12.38 -3.55 -25.79
C ASP A 135 13.43 -2.55 -25.25
N GLY A 136 13.33 -2.24 -23.94
CA GLY A 136 14.21 -1.29 -23.23
C GLY A 136 13.86 0.19 -23.43
N SER A 137 13.07 0.55 -24.44
CA SER A 137 12.68 1.94 -24.71
C SER A 137 11.48 2.36 -23.87
N VAL A 138 11.57 3.52 -23.21
CA VAL A 138 10.45 4.09 -22.43
C VAL A 138 9.32 4.51 -23.36
N LYS A 139 8.11 4.03 -23.08
CA LYS A 139 6.87 4.33 -23.82
C LYS A 139 5.86 5.10 -22.98
N PHE A 140 5.97 5.03 -21.67
CA PHE A 140 5.15 5.76 -20.72
C PHE A 140 5.98 6.04 -19.47
N ASP A 141 5.82 7.23 -18.93
CA ASP A 141 6.49 7.65 -17.70
C ASP A 141 5.69 8.78 -17.06
N LYS A 142 4.83 8.44 -16.10
CA LYS A 142 3.97 9.42 -15.42
C LYS A 142 3.70 9.04 -13.97
N THR A 143 3.42 10.07 -13.18
CA THR A 143 2.86 9.92 -11.83
C THR A 143 1.34 9.77 -11.90
N LYS A 144 0.81 8.89 -11.05
CA LYS A 144 -0.61 8.60 -10.88
C LYS A 144 -0.97 8.62 -9.41
N ARG A 145 -2.23 8.94 -9.11
CA ARG A 145 -2.71 9.09 -7.74
C ARG A 145 -4.09 8.49 -7.58
N GLY A 146 -4.24 7.63 -6.58
CA GLY A 146 -5.52 7.10 -6.13
C GLY A 146 -5.90 7.74 -4.81
N GLU A 147 -7.17 8.12 -4.67
CA GLU A 147 -7.73 8.61 -3.41
C GLU A 147 -9.05 7.91 -3.14
N ALA A 148 -9.40 7.74 -1.87
CA ALA A 148 -10.71 7.24 -1.47
C ALA A 148 -11.17 7.91 -0.17
N THR A 149 -12.48 8.00 0.01
CA THR A 149 -13.12 8.38 1.27
C THR A 149 -14.11 7.31 1.68
N TRP A 150 -14.38 7.20 2.98
CA TRP A 150 -15.33 6.23 3.52
C TRP A 150 -15.98 6.74 4.81
N GLU A 151 -17.11 6.15 5.15
CA GLU A 151 -17.79 6.38 6.43
C GLU A 151 -16.94 5.88 7.60
N SER A 152 -16.81 6.72 8.62
CA SER A 152 -16.00 6.45 9.80
C SER A 152 -16.75 6.74 11.09
N SER A 153 -16.04 6.74 12.21
CA SER A 153 -16.61 6.92 13.54
C SER A 153 -15.63 7.57 14.51
N PHE A 154 -16.15 8.27 15.51
CA PHE A 154 -15.33 8.69 16.65
C PHE A 154 -14.81 7.47 17.41
N VAL A 155 -15.58 6.38 17.45
CA VAL A 155 -15.24 5.13 18.15
C VAL A 155 -14.12 4.41 17.40
N GLY A 156 -12.94 4.34 18.02
CA GLY A 156 -11.75 3.73 17.41
C GLY A 156 -11.93 2.27 16.98
N ALA A 157 -12.69 1.48 17.74
CA ALA A 157 -13.01 0.08 17.42
C ALA A 157 -13.83 -0.09 16.13
N ILE A 158 -14.44 0.99 15.62
CA ILE A 158 -15.15 1.02 14.34
C ILE A 158 -14.27 1.68 13.26
N ALA A 159 -13.68 2.83 13.58
CA ALA A 159 -12.89 3.63 12.64
C ALA A 159 -11.63 2.91 12.13
N VAL A 160 -10.92 2.20 13.02
CA VAL A 160 -9.66 1.52 12.66
C VAL A 160 -9.92 0.36 11.67
N PRO A 161 -10.86 -0.57 11.94
CA PRO A 161 -11.21 -1.59 10.95
C PRO A 161 -11.78 -1.03 9.65
N ALA A 162 -12.57 0.05 9.69
CA ALA A 162 -13.10 0.69 8.48
C ALA A 162 -11.96 1.24 7.60
N ALA A 163 -10.99 1.93 8.20
CA ALA A 163 -9.81 2.43 7.50
C ALA A 163 -8.96 1.30 6.90
N GLN A 164 -8.69 0.25 7.69
CA GLN A 164 -7.95 -0.93 7.24
C GLN A 164 -8.63 -1.61 6.03
N LYS A 165 -9.95 -1.82 6.09
CA LYS A 165 -10.73 -2.44 5.01
C LYS A 165 -10.84 -1.57 3.75
N SER A 166 -10.64 -0.26 3.87
CA SER A 166 -10.75 0.68 2.75
C SER A 166 -9.45 0.82 1.94
N TYR A 167 -8.31 0.38 2.49
CA TYR A 167 -7.02 0.52 1.81
C TYR A 167 -6.95 -0.14 0.41
N PRO A 168 -7.51 -1.35 0.17
CA PRO A 168 -7.56 -1.92 -1.18
C PRO A 168 -8.25 -0.99 -2.20
N GLN A 169 -9.30 -0.26 -1.81
CA GLN A 169 -10.01 0.68 -2.70
C GLN A 169 -9.11 1.85 -3.11
N VAL A 170 -8.26 2.35 -2.20
CA VAL A 170 -7.29 3.41 -2.49
C VAL A 170 -6.34 2.96 -3.61
N VAL A 171 -5.86 1.70 -3.54
CA VAL A 171 -4.99 1.11 -4.55
C VAL A 171 -5.73 0.82 -5.86
N GLN A 172 -6.96 0.32 -5.79
CA GLN A 172 -7.81 0.14 -6.98
C GLN A 172 -8.03 1.46 -7.73
N ASN A 173 -8.22 2.57 -7.01
CA ASN A 173 -8.40 3.89 -7.62
C ASN A 173 -7.12 4.40 -8.30
N LEU A 174 -5.94 4.12 -7.72
CA LEU A 174 -4.66 4.41 -8.38
C LEU A 174 -4.52 3.63 -9.69
N LEU A 175 -4.83 2.34 -9.67
CA LEU A 175 -4.78 1.51 -10.89
C LEU A 175 -5.84 1.93 -11.90
N ALA A 176 -7.03 2.36 -11.46
CA ALA A 176 -8.05 2.92 -12.32
C ALA A 176 -7.56 4.19 -13.04
N ASP A 177 -6.93 5.12 -12.31
CA ASP A 177 -6.33 6.34 -12.87
C ASP A 177 -5.19 6.04 -13.87
N LEU A 178 -4.38 5.01 -13.59
CA LEU A 178 -3.37 4.51 -14.53
C LEU A 178 -4.00 3.95 -15.80
N TYR A 179 -5.01 3.08 -15.67
CA TYR A 179 -5.60 2.36 -16.81
C TYR A 179 -6.52 3.24 -17.66
N ALA A 180 -7.07 4.30 -17.09
CA ALA A 180 -7.81 5.32 -17.83
C ALA A 180 -6.89 6.23 -18.67
N ASP A 181 -5.58 6.26 -18.40
CA ASP A 181 -4.64 7.09 -19.16
C ASP A 181 -4.44 6.56 -20.58
N GLN A 182 -4.74 7.40 -21.57
CA GLN A 182 -4.64 7.01 -22.98
C GLN A 182 -3.19 6.72 -23.41
N ASP A 183 -2.20 7.40 -22.83
CA ASP A 183 -0.79 7.15 -23.13
C ASP A 183 -0.34 5.83 -22.54
N PHE A 184 -0.86 5.46 -21.36
CA PHE A 184 -0.62 4.13 -20.79
C PHE A 184 -1.20 3.06 -21.68
N GLN A 185 -2.47 3.19 -22.08
CA GLN A 185 -3.11 2.23 -23.00
C GLN A 185 -2.37 2.12 -24.33
N ASN A 186 -1.87 3.23 -24.88
CA ASN A 186 -1.09 3.25 -26.11
C ASN A 186 0.28 2.60 -25.93
N ALA A 187 0.94 2.81 -24.79
CA ALA A 187 2.19 2.14 -24.45
C ALA A 187 2.02 0.62 -24.29
N LEU A 188 0.80 0.14 -24.00
CA LEU A 188 0.48 -1.27 -23.87
C LEU A 188 0.10 -1.97 -25.18
N LYS A 189 0.08 -1.27 -26.32
CA LYS A 189 -0.24 -1.85 -27.64
C LYS A 189 0.99 -2.50 -28.27
#